data_AF-A0A1J3E9S1-F1
#
_entry.id   AF-A0A1J3E9S1-F1
#
_cell.length_a   1.000
_cell.length_b   1.000
_cell.length_c   1.000
_cell.angle_alpha   90.00
_cell.angle_beta   90.00
_cell.angle_gamma   90.00
#
_symmetry.space_group_name_H-M   'P 1'
#
loop_
_entity.id
_entity.type
_entity.pdbx_description
1 polymer ?
#
loop_
_entity_poly.entity_id
_entity_poly.type
_entity_poly.pdbx_seq_one_letter_code
_entity_poly.pdbx_strand_id
1 'polypeptide(L)'
;MGKRGRACVVVLGDLGRSPRMQYHALSLARQASFQVDIVAYGGSIPHEAVLKHPSIHIHTMAQPRFIQRLPKMLYPVTLLLKAFIQFTMLLWFLFVKVPAPDIFLVQNPPSVPTLIAVKWASSWRRAAFVVDWHNFGYTLLALSFGRNNVLVSLYRWFEKYYGKMATGSLCVTKAMQHELDQNWGVRAKVLYDQPPEFFRPAMLEERHELFCRVKKDLCHPIGVYDIISRELENQGLNETLFTTNINADISLKQNRPALVVSSTSWTPDENFGILLEAAVMYDRRVAARSKGSDTAESSEEQHIYPNLLFIITGKGPEKEKYEEKIKRLNLKHVAFRTMWLAAEDYPLLLGSADLGVCLHTSSSGLDLPMKVVDMFGCGLPVCSVSYSCIQELVKDGTNGLLFSSSSELADQLLILFTGFPGHCDALMSLKSGAMETGSSGRWATEWEECAKPLITQVVSQITDL
;
A
#
# COMPACT_ATOMS: atom_id res chain seq x y z
N MET A 1 -33.41 -21.50 12.00
CA MET A 1 -32.17 -20.83 11.57
C MET A 1 -31.11 -21.09 12.63
N GLY A 2 -30.00 -21.75 12.28
CA GLY A 2 -28.91 -21.99 13.24
C GLY A 2 -28.31 -20.68 13.73
N LYS A 3 -27.79 -20.66 14.97
CA LYS A 3 -27.11 -19.50 15.56
C LYS A 3 -25.87 -19.19 14.71
N ARG A 4 -25.82 -18.00 14.08
CA ARG A 4 -24.61 -17.54 13.37
C ARG A 4 -23.49 -17.36 14.38
N GLY A 5 -22.29 -17.83 14.04
CA GLY A 5 -21.08 -17.56 14.84
C GLY A 5 -20.78 -16.07 14.92
N ARG A 6 -20.02 -15.66 15.92
CA ARG A 6 -19.61 -14.27 16.16
C ARG A 6 -18.09 -14.10 16.09
N ALA A 7 -17.63 -13.10 15.36
CA ALA A 7 -16.22 -12.79 15.22
C ALA A 7 -15.96 -11.35 15.66
N CYS A 8 -14.87 -11.11 16.39
CA CYS A 8 -14.42 -9.77 16.72
C CYS A 8 -13.10 -9.47 16.02
N VAL A 9 -13.08 -8.48 15.13
CA VAL A 9 -11.89 -8.01 14.43
C VAL A 9 -11.31 -6.82 15.21
N VAL A 10 -10.07 -6.93 15.67
CA VAL A 10 -9.43 -5.93 16.53
C VAL A 10 -8.29 -5.24 15.78
N VAL A 11 -8.43 -3.92 15.63
CA VAL A 11 -7.46 -3.06 14.96
C VAL A 11 -7.11 -1.89 15.87
N LEU A 12 -5.94 -1.92 16.53
CA LEU A 12 -5.51 -0.78 17.35
C LEU A 12 -4.89 0.34 16.47
N GLY A 13 -5.66 0.80 15.49
CA GLY A 13 -5.27 1.69 14.40
C GLY A 13 -6.50 2.29 13.70
N ASP A 14 -6.26 3.20 12.75
CA ASP A 14 -7.32 3.77 11.91
C ASP A 14 -7.87 2.69 10.96
N LEU A 15 -9.15 2.32 11.12
CA LEU A 15 -9.79 1.27 10.33
C LEU A 15 -9.76 1.59 8.84
N GLY A 16 -10.02 2.85 8.45
CA GLY A 16 -10.05 3.27 7.05
C GLY A 16 -8.68 3.15 6.35
N ARG A 17 -7.60 3.05 7.13
CA ARG A 17 -6.23 2.83 6.64
C ARG A 17 -5.74 1.38 6.80
N SER A 18 -6.64 0.47 7.14
CA SER A 18 -6.34 -0.95 7.38
C SER A 18 -7.16 -1.83 6.42
N PRO A 19 -6.90 -1.74 5.09
CA PRO A 19 -7.73 -2.41 4.07
C PRO A 19 -7.79 -3.93 4.26
N ARG A 20 -6.68 -4.59 4.58
CA ARG A 20 -6.63 -6.04 4.86
C ARG A 20 -7.62 -6.46 5.96
N MET A 21 -7.74 -5.68 7.04
CA MET A 21 -8.69 -6.01 8.12
C MET A 21 -10.14 -5.75 7.75
N GLN A 22 -10.39 -4.76 6.89
CA GLN A 22 -11.70 -4.53 6.29
C GLN A 22 -12.09 -5.72 5.39
N TYR A 23 -11.16 -6.26 4.62
CA TYR A 23 -11.40 -7.44 3.79
C TYR A 23 -11.61 -8.71 4.63
N HIS A 24 -10.85 -8.90 5.72
CA HIS A 24 -11.12 -9.94 6.70
C HIS A 24 -12.55 -9.85 7.26
N ALA A 25 -13.00 -8.66 7.65
CA ALA A 25 -14.35 -8.47 8.18
C ALA A 25 -15.43 -8.83 7.15
N LEU A 26 -15.23 -8.43 5.88
CA LEU A 26 -16.14 -8.78 4.78
C LEU A 26 -16.15 -10.28 4.52
N SER A 27 -14.99 -10.94 4.47
CA SER A 27 -14.90 -12.38 4.23
C SER A 27 -15.47 -13.20 5.40
N LEU A 28 -15.21 -12.79 6.65
CA LEU A 28 -15.86 -13.39 7.83
C LEU A 28 -17.39 -13.33 7.72
N ALA A 29 -17.93 -12.18 7.30
CA ALA A 29 -19.37 -11.99 7.19
C ALA A 29 -19.99 -12.71 5.98
N ARG A 30 -19.34 -12.67 4.81
CA ARG A 30 -19.87 -13.19 3.54
C ARG A 30 -19.57 -14.67 3.33
N GLN A 31 -18.34 -15.09 3.58
CA GLN A 31 -17.85 -16.44 3.25
C GLN A 31 -17.96 -17.41 4.41
N ALA A 32 -17.78 -16.93 5.65
CA ALA A 32 -17.90 -17.73 6.86
C ALA A 32 -19.21 -17.49 7.64
N SER A 33 -20.08 -16.60 7.14
CA SER A 33 -21.42 -16.34 7.71
C SER A 33 -21.44 -15.87 9.18
N PHE A 34 -20.37 -15.20 9.63
CA PHE A 34 -20.27 -14.65 10.98
C PHE A 34 -21.04 -13.33 11.13
N GLN A 35 -21.51 -13.05 12.34
CA GLN A 35 -21.75 -11.69 12.81
C GLN A 35 -20.42 -11.09 13.26
N VAL A 36 -20.03 -9.96 12.69
CA VAL A 36 -18.70 -9.38 12.86
C VAL A 36 -18.79 -8.07 13.65
N ASP A 37 -18.04 -7.99 14.73
CA ASP A 37 -17.83 -6.77 15.51
C ASP A 37 -16.40 -6.26 15.28
N ILE A 38 -16.23 -5.06 14.75
CA ILE A 38 -14.91 -4.44 14.53
C ILE A 38 -14.61 -3.47 15.65
N VAL A 39 -13.52 -3.64 16.38
CA VAL A 39 -13.03 -2.70 17.40
C VAL A 39 -11.81 -1.97 16.86
N ALA A 40 -11.96 -0.68 16.54
CA ALA A 40 -10.89 0.08 15.88
C ALA A 40 -10.89 1.58 16.22
N TYR A 41 -9.80 2.30 15.91
CA TYR A 41 -9.85 3.76 15.93
C TYR A 41 -10.61 4.31 14.71
N GLY A 42 -11.34 5.40 14.96
CA GLY A 42 -11.90 6.21 13.90
C GLY A 42 -10.83 7.10 13.24
N GLY A 43 -11.21 7.75 12.15
CA GLY A 43 -10.32 8.62 11.39
C GLY A 43 -10.75 8.67 9.94
N SER A 44 -10.12 7.83 9.13
CA SER A 44 -10.41 7.72 7.71
C SER A 44 -11.69 6.90 7.49
N ILE A 45 -12.47 7.23 6.47
CA ILE A 45 -13.74 6.55 6.16
C ILE A 45 -13.43 5.13 5.67
N PRO A 46 -13.99 4.07 6.30
CA PRO A 46 -13.87 2.70 5.79
C PRO A 46 -14.56 2.51 4.44
N HIS A 47 -14.21 1.44 3.75
CA HIS A 47 -14.82 1.05 2.49
C HIS A 47 -16.34 0.89 2.65
N GLU A 48 -17.09 1.40 1.68
CA GLU A 48 -18.56 1.46 1.72
C GLU A 48 -19.20 0.08 1.95
N ALA A 49 -18.64 -0.96 1.33
CA ALA A 49 -19.06 -2.34 1.54
C ALA A 49 -19.03 -2.78 3.01
N VAL A 50 -18.09 -2.29 3.82
CA VAL A 50 -18.01 -2.59 5.27
C VAL A 50 -19.11 -1.83 6.01
N LEU A 51 -19.28 -0.54 5.69
CA LEU A 51 -20.25 0.34 6.34
C LEU A 51 -21.70 -0.10 6.10
N LYS A 52 -21.99 -0.61 4.90
CA LYS A 52 -23.34 -1.03 4.50
C LYS A 52 -23.67 -2.49 4.84
N HIS A 53 -22.71 -3.30 5.30
CA HIS A 53 -22.96 -4.73 5.50
C HIS A 53 -23.78 -4.99 6.77
N PRO A 54 -24.95 -5.66 6.70
CA PRO A 54 -25.87 -5.79 7.83
C PRO A 54 -25.36 -6.70 8.96
N SER A 55 -24.31 -7.49 8.70
CA SER A 55 -23.68 -8.36 9.71
C SER A 55 -22.37 -7.78 10.26
N ILE A 56 -22.00 -6.56 9.91
CA ILE A 56 -20.78 -5.90 10.40
C ILE A 56 -21.17 -4.71 11.29
N HIS A 57 -20.62 -4.67 12.50
CA HIS A 57 -20.86 -3.61 13.48
C HIS A 57 -19.53 -2.99 13.88
N ILE A 58 -19.39 -1.67 13.70
CA ILE A 58 -18.13 -0.95 13.99
C ILE A 58 -18.23 -0.27 15.34
N HIS A 59 -17.28 -0.59 16.22
CA HIS A 59 -17.10 -0.02 17.55
C HIS A 59 -15.87 0.88 17.56
N THR A 60 -16.12 2.18 17.44
CA THR A 60 -15.06 3.19 17.32
C THR A 60 -14.47 3.57 18.67
N MET A 61 -13.18 3.33 18.85
CA MET A 61 -12.39 3.75 20.00
C MET A 61 -11.90 5.19 19.86
N ALA A 62 -11.86 5.93 20.96
CA ALA A 62 -11.27 7.25 21.01
C ALA A 62 -9.73 7.16 21.01
N GLN A 63 -9.05 7.97 20.20
CA GLN A 63 -7.60 8.06 20.24
C GLN A 63 -7.15 8.99 21.37
N PRO A 64 -6.20 8.60 22.24
CA PRO A 64 -5.69 9.45 23.30
C PRO A 64 -4.72 10.52 22.75
N ARG A 65 -5.26 11.50 22.01
CA ARG A 65 -4.48 12.55 21.30
C ARG A 65 -3.80 13.53 22.26
N PHE A 66 -4.27 13.66 23.49
CA PHE A 66 -3.67 14.56 24.49
C PHE A 66 -2.21 14.20 24.82
N ILE A 67 -1.82 12.94 24.63
CA ILE A 67 -0.46 12.44 24.88
C ILE A 67 0.56 13.06 23.91
N GLN A 68 0.11 13.49 22.72
CA GLN A 68 0.99 14.16 21.73
C GLN A 68 1.40 15.58 22.15
N ARG A 69 0.77 16.16 23.17
CA ARG A 69 1.08 17.51 23.68
C ARG A 69 2.14 17.51 24.80
N LEU A 70 2.59 16.34 25.24
CA LEU A 70 3.55 16.22 26.34
C LEU A 70 4.99 16.46 25.86
N PRO A 71 5.85 17.08 26.70
CA PRO A 71 7.22 17.42 26.32
C PRO A 71 8.05 16.16 26.02
N LYS A 72 8.94 16.24 25.01
CA LYS A 72 9.76 15.12 24.51
C LYS A 72 10.65 14.47 25.57
N MET A 73 11.01 15.19 26.64
CA MET A 73 11.79 14.65 27.77
C MET A 73 11.06 13.53 28.53
N LEU A 74 9.72 13.50 28.51
CA LEU A 74 8.90 12.49 29.20
C LEU A 74 8.52 11.32 28.27
N TYR A 75 9.07 11.26 27.06
CA TYR A 75 8.61 10.35 26.01
C TYR A 75 8.50 8.86 26.41
N PRO A 76 9.42 8.27 27.20
CA PRO A 76 9.24 6.89 27.67
C PRO A 76 8.02 6.72 28.60
N VAL A 77 7.80 7.68 29.50
CA VAL A 77 6.64 7.69 30.41
C VAL A 77 5.34 7.88 29.63
N THR A 78 5.34 8.75 28.62
CA THR A 78 4.16 8.97 27.78
C THR A 78 3.80 7.75 26.95
N LEU A 79 4.79 6.99 26.46
CA LEU A 79 4.57 5.72 25.77
C LEU A 79 3.94 4.66 26.69
N LEU A 80 4.42 4.52 27.92
CA LEU A 80 3.85 3.59 28.90
C LEU A 80 2.42 3.99 29.31
N LEU A 81 2.20 5.27 29.58
CA LEU A 81 0.86 5.79 29.90
C LEU A 81 -0.09 5.58 28.71
N LYS A 82 0.36 5.83 27.48
CA LYS A 82 -0.41 5.56 26.27
C LYS A 82 -0.80 4.09 26.18
N ALA A 83 0.16 3.19 26.33
CA ALA A 83 -0.11 1.76 26.29
C ALA A 83 -1.10 1.34 27.38
N PHE A 84 -0.98 1.88 28.60
CA PHE A 84 -1.91 1.60 29.69
C PHE A 84 -3.34 2.08 29.39
N ILE A 85 -3.51 3.29 28.87
CA ILE A 85 -4.83 3.84 28.52
C ILE A 85 -5.45 3.05 27.36
N GLN A 86 -4.64 2.71 26.35
CA GLN A 86 -5.09 1.88 25.24
C GLN A 86 -5.49 0.48 25.73
N PHE A 87 -4.77 -0.08 26.70
CA PHE A 87 -5.06 -1.37 27.28
C PHE A 87 -6.40 -1.37 28.01
N THR A 88 -6.61 -0.44 28.94
CA THR A 88 -7.85 -0.35 29.73
C THR A 88 -9.07 -0.08 28.86
N MET A 89 -8.93 0.82 27.87
CA MET A 89 -9.99 1.08 26.91
C MET A 89 -10.29 -0.16 26.07
N LEU A 90 -9.28 -0.83 25.54
CA LEU A 90 -9.47 -2.04 24.73
C LEU A 90 -10.17 -3.14 25.55
N LEU A 91 -9.73 -3.36 26.81
CA LEU A 91 -10.42 -4.29 27.71
C LEU A 91 -11.89 -3.94 27.90
N TRP A 92 -12.24 -2.67 28.11
CA TRP A 92 -13.62 -2.25 28.24
C TRP A 92 -14.45 -2.60 26.99
N PHE A 93 -13.91 -2.38 25.79
CA PHE A 93 -14.61 -2.77 24.57
C PHE A 93 -14.78 -4.30 24.47
N LEU A 94 -13.73 -5.08 24.69
CA LEU A 94 -13.76 -6.54 24.54
C LEU A 94 -14.60 -7.25 25.62
N PHE A 95 -14.68 -6.70 26.82
CA PHE A 95 -15.42 -7.29 27.94
C PHE A 95 -16.83 -6.73 28.16
N VAL A 96 -17.07 -5.47 27.80
CA VAL A 96 -18.34 -4.80 28.12
C VAL A 96 -19.13 -4.47 26.87
N LYS A 97 -18.48 -3.88 25.85
CA LYS A 97 -19.20 -3.34 24.70
C LYS A 97 -19.53 -4.38 23.64
N VAL A 98 -18.57 -5.25 23.32
CA VAL A 98 -18.70 -6.26 22.28
C VAL A 98 -19.34 -7.52 22.84
N PRO A 99 -20.40 -8.07 22.21
CA PRO A 99 -20.97 -9.34 22.61
C PRO A 99 -19.93 -10.47 22.51
N ALA A 100 -20.04 -11.50 23.36
CA ALA A 100 -19.06 -12.59 23.40
C ALA A 100 -18.86 -13.23 22.01
N PRO A 101 -17.66 -13.13 21.42
CA PRO A 101 -17.37 -13.73 20.12
C PRO A 101 -16.86 -15.16 20.28
N ASP A 102 -16.96 -15.97 19.23
CA ASP A 102 -16.33 -17.29 19.13
C ASP A 102 -14.85 -17.16 18.72
N ILE A 103 -14.49 -16.05 18.06
CA ILE A 103 -13.12 -15.76 17.60
C ILE A 103 -12.80 -14.27 17.70
N PHE A 104 -11.59 -13.97 18.17
CA PHE A 104 -10.92 -12.69 18.01
C PHE A 104 -9.85 -12.81 16.91
N LEU A 105 -9.92 -11.92 15.92
CA LEU A 105 -8.90 -11.78 14.86
C LEU A 105 -8.20 -10.43 15.05
N VAL A 106 -6.89 -10.47 15.30
CA VAL A 106 -6.11 -9.28 15.68
C VAL A 106 -5.12 -8.91 14.60
N GLN A 107 -5.12 -7.63 14.22
CA GLN A 107 -4.04 -7.07 13.40
C GLN A 107 -2.78 -6.87 14.26
N ASN A 108 -1.66 -7.46 13.85
CA ASN A 108 -0.35 -7.16 14.42
C ASN A 108 0.57 -6.56 13.35
N PRO A 109 1.20 -5.39 13.59
CA PRO A 109 1.23 -4.56 14.81
C PRO A 109 0.03 -3.59 14.96
N PRO A 110 -0.15 -2.91 16.13
CA PRO A 110 0.72 -2.94 17.31
C PRO A 110 0.40 -4.10 18.25
N SER A 111 1.46 -4.69 18.80
CA SER A 111 1.37 -5.85 19.70
C SER A 111 1.07 -5.44 21.14
N VAL A 112 1.73 -4.35 21.59
CA VAL A 112 1.48 -3.73 22.89
C VAL A 112 0.47 -2.59 22.71
N PRO A 113 -0.63 -2.55 23.46
CA PRO A 113 -1.12 -3.54 24.43
C PRO A 113 -2.11 -4.58 23.84
N THR A 114 -2.25 -4.64 22.51
CA THR A 114 -3.32 -5.40 21.85
C THR A 114 -3.31 -6.90 22.15
N LEU A 115 -2.16 -7.58 22.03
CA LEU A 115 -2.10 -9.04 22.15
C LEU A 115 -2.46 -9.51 23.57
N ILE A 116 -1.97 -8.82 24.60
CA ILE A 116 -2.31 -9.14 26.00
C ILE A 116 -3.80 -8.90 26.28
N ALA A 117 -4.35 -7.78 25.83
CA ALA A 117 -5.76 -7.45 26.02
C ALA A 117 -6.67 -8.51 25.38
N VAL A 118 -6.38 -8.86 24.13
CA VAL A 118 -7.16 -9.87 23.41
C VAL A 118 -6.95 -11.25 24.00
N LYS A 119 -5.74 -11.62 24.42
CA LYS A 119 -5.51 -12.92 25.06
C LYS A 119 -6.31 -13.07 26.36
N TRP A 120 -6.38 -12.01 27.17
CA TRP A 120 -7.19 -12.01 28.40
C TRP A 120 -8.67 -12.12 28.08
N ALA A 121 -9.17 -11.34 27.12
CA ALA A 121 -10.57 -11.41 26.69
C ALA A 121 -10.94 -12.79 26.10
N SER A 122 -10.10 -13.33 25.22
CA SER A 122 -10.26 -14.66 24.62
C SER A 122 -10.33 -15.76 25.67
N SER A 123 -9.44 -15.72 26.67
CA SER A 123 -9.39 -16.76 27.71
C SER A 123 -10.63 -16.72 28.62
N TRP A 124 -11.10 -15.53 28.98
CA TRP A 124 -12.32 -15.36 29.78
C TRP A 124 -13.59 -15.74 29.01
N ARG A 125 -13.64 -15.38 27.73
CA ARG A 125 -14.81 -15.63 26.86
C ARG A 125 -14.84 -17.03 26.27
N ARG A 126 -13.78 -17.83 26.46
CA ARG A 126 -13.55 -19.11 25.75
C ARG A 126 -13.71 -18.93 24.23
N ALA A 127 -12.94 -18.00 23.68
CA ALA A 127 -12.96 -17.65 22.26
C ALA A 127 -11.59 -17.88 21.62
N ALA A 128 -11.54 -18.19 20.32
CA ALA A 128 -10.30 -18.31 19.58
C ALA A 128 -9.53 -17.00 19.54
N PHE A 129 -8.21 -17.07 19.65
CA PHE A 129 -7.33 -15.92 19.50
C PHE A 129 -6.45 -16.12 18.28
N VAL A 130 -6.76 -15.42 17.19
CA VAL A 130 -6.00 -15.46 15.94
C VAL A 130 -5.26 -14.16 15.73
N VAL A 131 -3.98 -14.24 15.40
CA VAL A 131 -3.13 -13.09 15.07
C VAL A 131 -2.85 -13.10 13.58
N ASP A 132 -3.14 -11.98 12.91
CA ASP A 132 -2.73 -11.72 11.54
C ASP A 132 -1.48 -10.84 11.54
N TRP A 133 -0.34 -11.45 11.21
CA TRP A 133 1.00 -10.86 11.27
C TRP A 133 1.32 -10.13 9.97
N HIS A 134 1.38 -8.79 10.04
CA HIS A 134 1.67 -7.92 8.90
C HIS A 134 3.09 -7.39 8.96
N ASN A 135 3.59 -7.13 10.17
CA ASN A 135 4.96 -6.74 10.45
C ASN A 135 5.24 -7.04 11.94
N PHE A 136 6.42 -6.67 12.43
CA PHE A 136 6.75 -6.76 13.84
C PHE A 136 6.74 -5.38 14.52
N GLY A 137 6.05 -5.27 15.64
CA GLY A 137 6.00 -4.02 16.40
C GLY A 137 7.37 -3.60 16.93
N TYR A 138 8.23 -4.56 17.29
CA TYR A 138 9.58 -4.24 17.76
C TYR A 138 10.48 -3.64 16.66
N THR A 139 10.32 -4.04 15.39
CA THR A 139 11.12 -3.49 14.28
C THR A 139 10.69 -2.06 13.96
N LEU A 140 9.38 -1.77 14.01
CA LEU A 140 8.86 -0.41 13.91
C LEU A 140 9.37 0.49 15.03
N LEU A 141 9.39 -0.02 16.27
CA LEU A 141 9.96 0.73 17.41
C LEU A 141 11.47 0.99 17.23
N ALA A 142 12.20 0.03 16.64
CA ALA A 142 13.63 0.14 16.37
C ALA A 142 13.97 1.26 15.37
N LEU A 143 13.05 1.65 14.48
CA LEU A 143 13.26 2.80 13.59
C LEU A 143 13.40 4.12 14.37
N SER A 144 12.73 4.24 15.52
CA SER A 144 12.77 5.45 16.35
C SER A 144 13.87 5.43 17.40
N PHE A 145 14.16 4.26 17.99
CA PHE A 145 15.07 4.13 19.15
C PHE A 145 16.40 3.42 18.85
N GLY A 146 16.55 2.88 17.64
CA GLY A 146 17.68 2.01 17.27
C GLY A 146 17.48 0.56 17.72
N ARG A 147 18.08 -0.37 16.98
CA ARG A 147 17.95 -1.83 17.19
C ARG A 147 18.51 -2.30 18.54
N ASN A 148 19.52 -1.63 19.08
CA ASN A 148 20.22 -2.02 20.31
C ASN A 148 19.56 -1.47 21.59
N ASN A 149 18.38 -0.86 21.49
CA ASN A 149 17.69 -0.28 22.64
C ASN A 149 17.02 -1.37 23.50
N VAL A 150 17.12 -1.24 24.84
CA VAL A 150 16.48 -2.16 25.79
C VAL A 150 14.96 -2.22 25.62
N LEU A 151 14.30 -1.09 25.31
CA LEU A 151 12.86 -1.03 25.07
C LEU A 151 12.46 -1.87 23.85
N VAL A 152 13.27 -1.86 22.79
CA VAL A 152 13.05 -2.68 21.59
C VAL A 152 13.19 -4.17 21.92
N SER A 153 14.19 -4.52 22.72
CA SER A 153 14.38 -5.91 23.17
C SER A 153 13.22 -6.41 24.04
N LEU A 154 12.73 -5.56 24.96
CA LEU A 154 11.56 -5.86 25.78
C LEU A 154 10.29 -6.00 24.93
N TYR A 155 10.09 -5.11 23.95
CA TYR A 155 8.97 -5.19 23.02
C TYR A 155 9.02 -6.50 22.23
N ARG A 156 10.20 -6.88 21.72
CA ARG A 156 10.39 -8.15 20.99
C ARG A 156 10.04 -9.34 21.86
N TRP A 157 10.50 -9.37 23.10
CA TRP A 157 10.15 -10.43 24.05
C TRP A 157 8.64 -10.50 24.28
N PHE A 158 7.99 -9.35 24.52
CA PHE A 158 6.55 -9.26 24.75
C PHE A 158 5.76 -9.78 23.54
N GLU A 159 6.10 -9.27 22.35
CA GLU A 159 5.44 -9.62 21.10
C GLU A 159 5.57 -11.11 20.82
N LYS A 160 6.76 -11.68 21.03
CA LYS A 160 7.01 -13.13 20.91
C LYS A 160 6.25 -13.95 21.95
N TYR A 161 6.24 -13.52 23.20
CA TYR A 161 5.57 -14.23 24.29
C TYR A 161 4.06 -14.33 24.06
N TYR A 162 3.39 -13.21 23.82
CA TYR A 162 1.94 -13.21 23.58
C TYR A 162 1.57 -13.74 22.19
N GLY A 163 2.44 -13.58 21.20
CA GLY A 163 2.26 -14.18 19.87
C GLY A 163 2.16 -15.70 19.90
N LYS A 164 2.99 -16.38 20.72
CA LYS A 164 2.93 -17.83 20.96
C LYS A 164 1.63 -18.32 21.57
N MET A 165 0.88 -17.44 22.25
CA MET A 165 -0.37 -17.82 22.92
C MET A 165 -1.59 -17.79 21.98
N ALA A 166 -1.39 -17.44 20.71
CA ALA A 166 -2.44 -17.47 19.69
C ALA A 166 -2.87 -18.90 19.38
N THR A 167 -4.18 -19.12 19.28
CA THR A 167 -4.78 -20.39 18.83
C THR A 167 -4.49 -20.64 17.35
N GLY A 168 -4.41 -19.57 16.56
CA GLY A 168 -4.04 -19.61 15.15
C GLY A 168 -3.25 -18.37 14.74
N SER A 169 -2.49 -18.46 13.66
CA SER A 169 -1.74 -17.33 13.11
C SER A 169 -1.81 -17.29 11.59
N LEU A 170 -1.98 -16.09 11.04
CA LEU A 170 -1.88 -15.77 9.62
C LEU A 170 -0.69 -14.86 9.40
N CYS A 171 -0.02 -14.93 8.25
CA CYS A 171 1.09 -14.05 7.94
C CYS A 171 1.12 -13.68 6.46
N VAL A 172 1.70 -12.52 6.15
CA VAL A 172 1.67 -11.91 4.81
C VAL A 172 2.65 -12.54 3.80
N THR A 173 3.64 -13.30 4.26
CA THR A 173 4.71 -13.85 3.40
C THR A 173 5.19 -15.22 3.89
N LYS A 174 5.79 -16.00 2.98
CA LYS A 174 6.53 -17.22 3.33
C LYS A 174 7.78 -16.90 4.14
N ALA A 175 8.46 -15.79 3.85
CA ALA A 175 9.59 -15.34 4.64
C ALA A 175 9.20 -15.09 6.11
N MET A 176 8.06 -14.42 6.36
CA MET A 176 7.53 -14.22 7.70
C MET A 176 7.06 -15.52 8.34
N GLN A 177 6.42 -16.41 7.58
CA GLN A 177 6.05 -17.75 8.06
C GLN A 177 7.27 -18.50 8.60
N HIS A 178 8.37 -18.50 7.84
CA HIS A 178 9.62 -19.15 8.23
C HIS A 178 10.24 -18.52 9.48
N GLU A 179 10.25 -17.19 9.58
CA GLU A 179 10.71 -16.48 10.79
C GLU A 179 9.85 -16.82 12.01
N LEU A 180 8.53 -16.83 11.86
CA LEU A 180 7.60 -17.17 12.93
C LEU A 180 7.77 -18.62 13.39
N ASP A 181 7.94 -19.56 12.46
CA ASP A 181 8.11 -20.97 12.80
C ASP A 181 9.46 -21.22 13.48
N GLN A 182 10.57 -20.84 12.82
CA GLN A 182 11.92 -21.19 13.26
C GLN A 182 12.40 -20.38 14.47
N ASN A 183 12.10 -19.08 14.50
CA ASN A 183 12.61 -18.18 15.54
C ASN A 183 11.58 -17.86 16.62
N TRP A 184 10.28 -17.96 16.31
CA TRP A 184 9.21 -17.64 17.26
C TRP A 184 8.47 -18.85 17.77
N GLY A 185 8.60 -20.04 17.16
CA GLY A 185 7.80 -21.21 17.52
C GLY A 185 6.30 -20.97 17.33
N VAL A 186 5.94 -20.16 16.33
CA VAL A 186 4.56 -19.82 15.95
C VAL A 186 4.31 -20.39 14.57
N ARG A 187 3.42 -21.39 14.47
CA ARG A 187 3.00 -21.93 13.18
C ARG A 187 1.94 -21.03 12.56
N ALA A 188 2.33 -20.22 11.59
CA ALA A 188 1.43 -19.37 10.84
C ALA A 188 1.07 -19.98 9.48
N LYS A 189 -0.13 -19.70 8.97
CA LYS A 189 -0.49 -19.96 7.58
C LYS A 189 -0.28 -18.68 6.75
N VAL A 190 0.31 -18.81 5.57
CA VAL A 190 0.45 -17.67 4.67
C VAL A 190 -0.92 -17.30 4.11
N LEU A 191 -1.22 -16.01 4.14
CA LEU A 191 -2.38 -15.40 3.49
C LEU A 191 -1.85 -14.17 2.78
N TYR A 192 -1.64 -14.27 1.47
CA TYR A 192 -1.15 -13.16 0.68
C TYR A 192 -2.21 -12.07 0.53
N ASP A 193 -1.77 -10.82 0.47
CA ASP A 193 -2.64 -9.75 0.02
C ASP A 193 -2.90 -9.89 -1.47
N GLN A 194 -4.15 -9.66 -1.87
CA GLN A 194 -4.62 -9.78 -3.25
C GLN A 194 -5.48 -8.58 -3.61
N PRO A 195 -5.46 -8.11 -4.88
CA PRO A 195 -6.16 -6.91 -5.25
C PRO A 195 -7.68 -7.15 -5.25
N PRO A 196 -8.47 -6.25 -4.64
CA PRO A 196 -9.91 -6.19 -4.84
C PRO A 196 -10.30 -6.08 -6.33
N GLU A 197 -11.54 -6.47 -6.65
CA GLU A 197 -12.07 -6.46 -8.02
C GLU A 197 -12.08 -5.08 -8.69
N PHE A 198 -12.17 -4.01 -7.91
CA PHE A 198 -12.19 -2.64 -8.43
C PHE A 198 -10.82 -2.15 -8.91
N PHE A 199 -9.72 -2.83 -8.55
CA PHE A 199 -8.43 -2.63 -9.21
C PHE A 199 -8.42 -3.45 -10.49
N ARG A 200 -8.53 -2.73 -11.60
CA ARG A 200 -8.51 -3.25 -12.98
C ARG A 200 -7.91 -2.19 -13.91
N PRO A 201 -7.46 -2.58 -15.12
CA PRO A 201 -7.12 -1.62 -16.16
C PRO A 201 -8.28 -0.65 -16.42
N ALA A 202 -7.97 0.63 -16.58
CA ALA A 202 -8.97 1.66 -16.86
C ALA A 202 -9.32 1.67 -18.35
N MET A 203 -10.61 1.72 -18.68
CA MET A 203 -11.07 1.91 -20.05
C MET A 203 -10.68 3.29 -20.56
N LEU A 204 -10.56 3.46 -21.87
CA LEU A 204 -10.04 4.69 -22.46
C LEU A 204 -10.91 5.92 -22.11
N GLU A 205 -12.22 5.71 -22.03
CA GLU A 205 -13.23 6.68 -21.62
C GLU A 205 -13.01 7.10 -20.16
N GLU A 206 -12.82 6.12 -19.27
CA GLU A 206 -12.56 6.37 -17.84
C GLU A 206 -11.24 7.14 -17.65
N ARG A 207 -10.22 6.82 -18.45
CA ARG A 207 -8.93 7.54 -18.47
C ARG A 207 -9.15 9.00 -18.89
N HIS A 208 -9.90 9.22 -19.97
CA HIS A 208 -10.21 10.56 -20.47
C HIS A 208 -10.96 11.38 -19.42
N GLU A 209 -12.04 10.82 -18.85
CA GLU A 209 -12.84 11.47 -17.81
C GLU A 209 -12.02 11.80 -16.56
N LEU A 210 -11.16 10.88 -16.11
CA LEU A 210 -10.25 11.11 -14.98
C LEU A 210 -9.38 12.34 -15.26
N PHE A 211 -8.68 12.36 -16.40
CA PHE A 211 -7.76 13.46 -16.70
C PHE A 211 -8.45 14.78 -17.04
N CYS A 212 -9.72 14.75 -17.46
CA CYS A 212 -10.57 15.94 -17.51
C CYS A 212 -10.88 16.47 -16.09
N ARG A 213 -11.23 15.59 -15.14
CA ARG A 213 -11.50 15.97 -13.74
C ARG A 213 -10.27 16.53 -13.04
N VAL A 214 -9.13 15.85 -13.15
CA VAL A 214 -7.87 16.27 -12.48
C VAL A 214 -7.07 17.31 -13.27
N LYS A 215 -7.57 17.79 -14.41
CA LYS A 215 -6.87 18.78 -15.26
C LYS A 215 -6.43 20.01 -14.47
N LYS A 216 -7.29 20.50 -13.57
CA LYS A 216 -6.96 21.65 -12.70
C LYS A 216 -5.76 21.36 -11.82
N ASP A 217 -5.69 20.19 -11.19
CA ASP A 217 -4.56 19.80 -10.34
C ASP A 217 -3.27 19.61 -11.16
N LEU A 218 -3.39 19.11 -12.40
CA LEU A 218 -2.28 18.98 -13.33
C LEU A 218 -1.72 20.32 -13.83
N CYS A 219 -2.55 21.35 -13.95
CA CYS A 219 -2.12 22.68 -14.40
C CYS A 219 -1.29 23.45 -13.37
N HIS A 220 -1.25 23.02 -12.10
CA HIS A 220 -0.48 23.69 -11.05
C HIS A 220 0.84 22.93 -10.80
N PRO A 221 1.95 23.34 -11.42
CA PRO A 221 3.24 22.73 -11.14
C PRO A 221 3.65 23.02 -9.70
N ILE A 222 4.42 22.10 -9.11
CA ILE A 222 4.95 22.27 -7.76
C ILE A 222 6.01 23.39 -7.74
N GLY A 223 6.71 23.64 -8.86
CA GLY A 223 7.81 24.60 -9.00
C GLY A 223 7.71 25.50 -10.24
N VAL A 224 8.84 25.73 -10.92
CA VAL A 224 8.91 26.55 -12.16
C VAL A 224 8.05 25.92 -13.26
N TYR A 225 7.59 26.72 -14.23
CA TYR A 225 6.91 26.26 -15.44
C TYR A 225 7.67 25.10 -16.09
N ASP A 226 7.12 23.90 -15.99
CA ASP A 226 7.70 22.68 -16.56
C ASP A 226 7.14 22.40 -17.96
N ILE A 227 7.69 21.37 -18.61
CA ILE A 227 7.30 21.01 -19.99
C ILE A 227 5.82 20.65 -20.10
N ILE A 228 5.26 20.02 -19.06
CA ILE A 228 3.85 19.59 -19.04
C ILE A 228 2.91 20.78 -18.85
N SER A 229 3.30 21.78 -18.05
CA SER A 229 2.53 23.01 -17.90
C SER A 229 2.35 23.74 -19.24
N ARG A 230 3.39 23.78 -20.08
CA ARG A 230 3.32 24.38 -21.43
C ARG A 230 2.40 23.59 -22.37
N GLU A 231 2.43 22.27 -22.29
CA GLU A 231 1.53 21.41 -23.08
C GLU A 231 0.07 21.60 -22.63
N LEU A 232 -0.18 21.74 -21.33
CA LEU A 232 -1.51 21.95 -20.75
C LEU A 232 -2.15 23.29 -21.15
N GLU A 233 -1.37 24.37 -21.26
CA GLU A 233 -1.88 25.69 -21.70
C GLU A 233 -2.41 25.68 -23.14
N ASN A 234 -1.82 24.83 -23.99
CA ASN A 234 -2.18 24.73 -25.41
C ASN A 234 -3.30 23.69 -25.68
N GLN A 235 -3.88 23.07 -24.65
CA GLN A 235 -4.91 22.04 -24.84
C GLN A 235 -6.28 22.61 -25.22
N GLY A 236 -6.88 22.05 -26.27
CA GLY A 236 -8.27 22.30 -26.64
C GLY A 236 -9.29 21.83 -25.59
N LEU A 237 -10.55 22.24 -25.75
CA LEU A 237 -11.64 21.92 -24.80
C LEU A 237 -11.90 20.40 -24.66
N ASN A 238 -11.66 19.61 -25.71
CA ASN A 238 -11.96 18.17 -25.76
C ASN A 238 -10.70 17.30 -25.70
N GLU A 239 -9.60 17.83 -25.16
CA GLU A 239 -8.33 17.13 -25.07
C GLU A 239 -7.79 17.07 -23.64
N THR A 240 -7.12 15.97 -23.35
CA THR A 240 -6.27 15.81 -22.18
C THR A 240 -4.81 15.72 -22.61
N LEU A 241 -3.91 15.59 -21.63
CA LEU A 241 -2.49 15.34 -21.89
C LEU A 241 -2.24 14.01 -22.62
N PHE A 242 -3.14 13.03 -22.43
CA PHE A 242 -2.93 11.65 -22.89
C PHE A 242 -3.85 11.24 -24.04
N THR A 243 -5.02 11.87 -24.15
CA THR A 243 -6.09 11.45 -25.08
C THR A 243 -6.67 12.64 -25.83
N THR A 244 -7.13 12.40 -27.06
CA THR A 244 -8.01 13.29 -27.82
C THR A 244 -9.42 12.70 -27.88
N ASN A 245 -10.43 13.56 -27.92
CA ASN A 245 -11.81 13.18 -28.20
C ASN A 245 -12.28 13.92 -29.47
N ILE A 246 -12.45 13.18 -30.57
CA ILE A 246 -12.91 13.71 -31.85
C ILE A 246 -14.23 13.02 -32.18
N ASN A 247 -15.33 13.78 -32.22
CA ASN A 247 -16.67 13.26 -32.54
C ASN A 247 -17.11 12.06 -31.68
N ALA A 248 -16.79 12.07 -30.37
CA ALA A 248 -17.04 10.98 -29.42
C ALA A 248 -16.19 9.71 -29.62
N ASP A 249 -15.19 9.75 -30.50
CA ASP A 249 -14.14 8.74 -30.58
C ASP A 249 -12.92 9.20 -29.77
N ILE A 250 -12.56 8.41 -28.75
CA ILE A 250 -11.44 8.71 -27.86
C ILE A 250 -10.24 7.89 -28.34
N SER A 251 -9.08 8.52 -28.46
CA SER A 251 -7.84 7.84 -28.82
C SER A 251 -6.64 8.35 -28.01
N LEU A 252 -5.59 7.54 -27.88
CA LEU A 252 -4.33 7.96 -27.24
C LEU A 252 -3.53 8.87 -28.18
N LYS A 253 -2.97 9.95 -27.63
CA LYS A 253 -2.04 10.82 -28.35
C LYS A 253 -0.72 10.09 -28.61
N GLN A 254 -0.21 10.17 -29.83
CA GLN A 254 1.07 9.55 -30.23
C GLN A 254 2.28 10.13 -29.47
N ASN A 255 2.28 11.44 -29.23
CA ASN A 255 3.37 12.14 -28.52
C ASN A 255 3.02 12.43 -27.05
N ARG A 256 2.16 11.61 -26.43
CA ARG A 256 1.83 11.80 -25.00
C ARG A 256 3.04 11.53 -24.11
N PRO A 257 3.18 12.23 -22.98
CA PRO A 257 4.14 11.83 -21.97
C PRO A 257 3.81 10.44 -21.42
N ALA A 258 4.84 9.75 -20.96
CA ALA A 258 4.67 8.52 -20.19
C ALA A 258 4.24 8.87 -18.76
N LEU A 259 3.19 8.20 -18.29
CA LEU A 259 2.65 8.43 -16.95
C LEU A 259 3.27 7.43 -15.96
N VAL A 260 4.04 7.95 -15.01
CA VAL A 260 4.62 7.16 -13.93
C VAL A 260 3.93 7.50 -12.61
N VAL A 261 3.46 6.49 -11.87
CA VAL A 261 2.77 6.71 -10.59
C VAL A 261 3.61 6.16 -9.44
N SER A 262 3.77 6.97 -8.39
CA SER A 262 4.42 6.55 -7.15
C SER A 262 3.50 6.82 -5.98
N SER A 263 3.08 5.76 -5.29
CA SER A 263 2.27 5.87 -4.07
C SER A 263 3.18 5.81 -2.83
N THR A 264 3.21 6.90 -2.05
CA THR A 264 4.14 7.03 -0.93
C THR A 264 3.43 7.46 0.36
N SER A 265 3.87 6.89 1.48
CA SER A 265 3.47 7.32 2.81
C SER A 265 4.21 8.58 3.25
N TRP A 266 5.19 9.07 2.49
CA TRP A 266 6.08 10.17 2.85
C TRP A 266 6.70 10.01 4.26
N THR A 267 6.97 8.77 4.65
CA THR A 267 7.61 8.45 5.92
C THR A 267 9.13 8.36 5.74
N PRO A 268 9.94 8.62 6.78
CA PRO A 268 11.40 8.66 6.66
C PRO A 268 12.06 7.36 6.19
N ASP A 269 11.38 6.22 6.34
CA ASP A 269 11.79 4.90 5.85
C ASP A 269 11.62 4.72 4.34
N GLU A 270 10.79 5.55 3.68
CA GLU A 270 10.70 5.62 2.23
C GLU A 270 11.66 6.70 1.71
N ASN A 271 12.85 6.30 1.23
CA ASN A 271 13.83 7.25 0.70
C ASN A 271 13.41 7.78 -0.68
N PHE A 272 12.55 8.80 -0.68
CA PHE A 272 12.09 9.47 -1.89
C PHE A 272 13.21 10.21 -2.66
N GLY A 273 14.36 10.42 -2.02
CA GLY A 273 15.56 10.94 -2.70
C GLY A 273 15.99 10.09 -3.89
N ILE A 274 15.82 8.76 -3.81
CA ILE A 274 16.17 7.84 -4.89
C ILE A 274 15.41 8.17 -6.18
N LEU A 275 14.10 8.43 -6.07
CA LEU A 275 13.28 8.78 -7.23
C LEU A 275 13.63 10.14 -7.81
N LEU A 276 13.89 11.15 -6.96
CA LEU A 276 14.29 12.48 -7.43
C LEU A 276 15.63 12.45 -8.16
N GLU A 277 16.62 11.72 -7.62
CA GLU A 277 17.92 11.55 -8.27
C GLU A 277 17.80 10.78 -9.58
N ALA A 278 16.98 9.72 -9.62
CA ALA A 278 16.75 8.95 -10.84
C ALA A 278 16.10 9.82 -11.94
N ALA A 279 15.15 10.67 -11.58
CA ALA A 279 14.55 11.63 -12.50
C ALA A 279 15.55 12.64 -13.06
N VAL A 280 16.45 13.18 -12.22
CA VAL A 280 17.54 14.07 -12.66
C VAL A 280 18.51 13.33 -13.61
N MET A 281 18.82 12.06 -13.33
CA MET A 281 19.67 11.25 -14.20
C MET A 281 18.99 10.96 -15.54
N TYR A 282 17.71 10.58 -15.55
CA TYR A 282 16.93 10.39 -16.77
C TYR A 282 16.94 11.66 -17.63
N ASP A 283 16.59 12.81 -17.04
CA ASP A 283 16.55 14.12 -17.72
C ASP A 283 17.88 14.46 -18.40
N ARG A 284 19.00 14.32 -17.69
CA ARG A 284 20.35 14.58 -18.22
C ARG A 284 20.72 13.61 -19.34
N ARG A 285 20.41 12.33 -19.18
CA ARG A 285 20.75 11.29 -20.17
C ARG A 285 19.94 11.43 -21.45
N VAL A 286 18.66 11.79 -21.35
CA VAL A 286 17.83 12.12 -22.52
C VAL A 286 18.38 13.37 -23.22
N ALA A 287 18.64 14.46 -22.48
CA ALA A 287 19.17 15.70 -23.06
C ALA A 287 20.55 15.52 -23.73
N ALA A 288 21.40 14.62 -23.22
CA ALA A 288 22.69 14.31 -23.82
C ALA A 288 22.54 13.56 -25.16
N ARG A 289 21.58 12.64 -25.27
CA ARG A 289 21.32 11.88 -26.51
C ARG A 289 20.70 12.76 -27.59
N SER A 290 19.85 13.72 -27.22
CA SER A 290 19.27 14.68 -28.16
C SER A 290 20.29 15.64 -28.78
N LYS A 291 21.46 15.84 -28.16
CA LYS A 291 22.54 16.68 -28.71
C LYS A 291 23.51 15.92 -29.62
N GLY A 292 23.46 14.59 -29.61
CA GLY A 292 24.35 13.75 -30.42
C GLY A 292 23.87 13.52 -31.86
N SER A 293 22.61 13.87 -32.16
CA SER A 293 21.96 13.63 -33.47
C SER A 293 21.93 14.89 -34.37
N ASP A 294 22.88 15.80 -34.24
CA ASP A 294 22.98 17.02 -35.06
C ASP A 294 23.53 16.75 -36.49
N THR A 295 23.70 15.49 -36.90
CA THR A 295 23.93 15.14 -38.31
C THR A 295 22.59 15.10 -39.04
N ALA A 296 22.40 16.08 -39.92
CA ALA A 296 21.16 16.45 -40.58
C ALA A 296 20.64 15.44 -41.63
N GLU A 297 20.34 14.19 -41.25
CA GLU A 297 19.61 13.27 -42.12
C GLU A 297 18.41 12.62 -41.40
N SER A 298 17.22 12.94 -41.92
CA SER A 298 15.88 12.39 -41.63
C SER A 298 15.16 12.86 -40.35
N SER A 299 14.02 13.51 -40.58
CA SER A 299 13.05 14.05 -39.63
C SER A 299 12.21 12.99 -38.88
N GLU A 300 12.59 11.72 -38.91
CA GLU A 300 11.87 10.62 -38.23
C GLU A 300 12.53 10.18 -36.90
N GLU A 301 13.79 10.55 -36.63
CA GLU A 301 14.50 10.20 -35.38
C GLU A 301 14.15 11.11 -34.18
N GLN A 302 13.17 12.02 -34.33
CA GLN A 302 12.83 12.98 -33.31
C GLN A 302 12.07 12.33 -32.14
N HIS A 303 12.83 12.06 -31.07
CA HIS A 303 12.40 11.73 -29.69
C HIS A 303 12.18 10.25 -29.38
N ILE A 304 13.28 9.48 -29.41
CA ILE A 304 13.35 8.09 -28.92
C ILE A 304 12.81 7.93 -27.48
N TYR A 305 12.91 8.97 -26.65
CA TYR A 305 12.49 8.96 -25.24
C TYR A 305 11.37 9.97 -24.99
N PRO A 306 10.29 9.59 -24.29
CA PRO A 306 9.20 10.49 -23.97
C PRO A 306 9.54 11.42 -22.81
N ASN A 307 8.77 12.50 -22.70
CA ASN A 307 8.66 13.24 -21.43
C ASN A 307 8.00 12.34 -20.39
N LEU A 308 8.46 12.40 -19.14
CA LEU A 308 7.88 11.67 -18.01
C LEU A 308 7.04 12.59 -17.14
N LEU A 309 5.80 12.20 -16.88
CA LEU A 309 4.97 12.80 -15.84
C LEU A 309 4.89 11.86 -14.65
N PHE A 310 5.51 12.24 -13.53
CA PHE A 310 5.37 11.55 -12.26
C PHE A 310 4.17 12.10 -11.49
N ILE A 311 3.18 11.25 -11.23
CA ILE A 311 2.11 11.55 -10.28
C ILE A 311 2.39 10.83 -8.96
N ILE A 312 2.61 11.62 -7.92
CA ILE A 312 2.93 11.14 -6.58
C ILE A 312 1.68 11.28 -5.71
N THR A 313 1.21 10.15 -5.17
CA THR A 313 0.03 10.11 -4.30
C THR A 313 0.41 9.79 -2.86
N GLY A 314 -0.48 10.13 -1.93
CA GLY A 314 -0.34 9.82 -0.51
C GLY A 314 -0.02 11.01 0.38
N LYS A 315 0.10 10.75 1.69
CA LYS A 315 0.26 11.78 2.73
C LYS A 315 1.19 11.28 3.83
N GLY A 316 2.09 12.16 4.26
CA GLY A 316 2.88 11.95 5.46
C GLY A 316 3.86 13.09 5.74
N PRO A 317 4.70 12.91 6.77
CA PRO A 317 5.46 13.99 7.39
C PRO A 317 6.54 14.60 6.49
N GLU A 318 7.13 13.84 5.57
CA GLU A 318 8.21 14.36 4.71
C GLU A 318 7.71 14.98 3.39
N LYS A 319 6.39 15.04 3.16
CA LYS A 319 5.82 15.53 1.90
C LYS A 319 6.32 16.92 1.53
N GLU A 320 6.16 17.89 2.42
CA GLU A 320 6.56 19.30 2.20
C GLU A 320 8.07 19.42 1.92
N LYS A 321 8.90 18.66 2.65
CA LYS A 321 10.35 18.61 2.44
C LYS A 321 10.72 18.19 1.03
N TYR A 322 10.03 17.20 0.45
CA TYR A 322 10.29 16.76 -0.92
C TYR A 322 9.65 17.66 -1.96
N GLU A 323 8.48 18.24 -1.70
CA GLU A 323 7.90 19.28 -2.57
C GLU A 323 8.86 20.47 -2.73
N GLU A 324 9.50 20.92 -1.63
CA GLU A 324 10.53 21.96 -1.67
C GLU A 324 11.78 21.57 -2.45
N LYS A 325 12.15 20.28 -2.46
CA LYS A 325 13.25 19.79 -3.31
C LYS A 325 12.83 19.80 -4.78
N ILE A 326 11.63 19.32 -5.10
CA ILE A 326 11.06 19.29 -6.45
C ILE A 326 11.01 20.71 -7.03
N LYS A 327 10.60 21.71 -6.24
CA LYS A 327 10.57 23.14 -6.64
C LYS A 327 11.87 23.66 -7.21
N ARG A 328 12.99 23.15 -6.71
CA ARG A 328 14.35 23.61 -7.04
C ARG A 328 14.93 22.88 -8.25
N LEU A 329 14.27 21.82 -8.73
CA LEU A 329 14.69 21.09 -9.91
C LEU A 329 14.27 21.84 -11.17
N ASN A 330 15.20 21.98 -12.12
CA ASN A 330 14.94 22.56 -13.43
C ASN A 330 15.10 21.47 -14.50
N LEU A 331 14.08 20.63 -14.62
CA LEU A 331 14.05 19.47 -15.52
C LEU A 331 13.35 19.85 -16.83
N LYS A 332 13.83 19.32 -17.95
CA LYS A 332 13.31 19.58 -19.29
C LYS A 332 12.42 18.47 -19.83
N HIS A 333 12.63 17.24 -19.36
CA HIS A 333 11.98 16.03 -19.84
C HIS A 333 11.18 15.31 -18.75
N VAL A 334 11.15 15.85 -17.52
CA VAL A 334 10.46 15.25 -16.39
C VAL A 334 9.66 16.30 -15.64
N ALA A 335 8.41 15.97 -15.30
CA ALA A 335 7.54 16.78 -14.47
C ALA A 335 7.00 15.97 -13.28
N PHE A 336 6.74 16.66 -12.17
CA PHE A 336 6.18 16.05 -10.96
C PHE A 336 4.86 16.72 -10.58
N ARG A 337 3.86 15.92 -10.19
CA ARG A 337 2.59 16.37 -9.60
C ARG A 337 2.31 15.58 -8.34
N THR A 338 2.04 16.28 -7.25
CA THR A 338 1.63 15.71 -5.97
C THR A 338 0.15 15.99 -5.80
N MET A 339 -0.69 14.97 -5.85
CA MET A 339 -2.13 15.17 -5.79
C MET A 339 -2.79 14.26 -4.76
N TRP A 340 -3.87 14.79 -4.18
CA TRP A 340 -4.79 14.01 -3.37
C TRP A 340 -5.93 13.55 -4.27
N LEU A 341 -6.20 12.25 -4.29
CA LEU A 341 -7.26 11.66 -5.09
C LEU A 341 -8.41 11.20 -4.19
N ALA A 342 -9.63 11.24 -4.73
CA ALA A 342 -10.73 10.50 -4.14
C ALA A 342 -10.42 8.99 -4.18
N ALA A 343 -11.03 8.23 -3.27
CA ALA A 343 -10.80 6.78 -3.18
C ALA A 343 -11.18 6.05 -4.49
N GLU A 344 -12.18 6.55 -5.21
CA GLU A 344 -12.63 6.03 -6.51
C GLU A 344 -11.68 6.38 -7.68
N ASP A 345 -10.95 7.49 -7.57
CA ASP A 345 -10.04 7.95 -8.63
C ASP A 345 -8.68 7.27 -8.57
N TYR A 346 -8.30 6.74 -7.40
CA TYR A 346 -7.02 6.06 -7.23
C TYR A 346 -6.87 4.81 -8.11
N PRO A 347 -7.83 3.85 -8.13
CA PRO A 347 -7.78 2.72 -9.07
C PRO A 347 -7.76 3.18 -10.54
N LEU A 348 -8.51 4.23 -10.88
CA LEU A 348 -8.52 4.77 -12.25
C LEU A 348 -7.16 5.35 -12.62
N LEU A 349 -6.48 6.06 -11.71
CA LEU A 349 -5.13 6.56 -11.97
C LEU A 349 -4.15 5.40 -12.18
N LEU A 350 -4.17 4.38 -11.33
CA LEU A 350 -3.30 3.20 -11.49
C LEU A 350 -3.56 2.50 -12.83
N GLY A 351 -4.83 2.27 -13.17
CA GLY A 351 -5.23 1.67 -14.45
C GLY A 351 -4.98 2.55 -15.68
N SER A 352 -4.69 3.83 -15.48
CA SER A 352 -4.33 4.79 -16.54
C SER A 352 -2.83 4.91 -16.80
N ALA A 353 -2.01 4.51 -15.82
CA ALA A 353 -0.58 4.72 -15.80
C ALA A 353 0.19 3.74 -16.68
N ASP A 354 1.44 4.09 -16.99
CA ASP A 354 2.33 3.26 -17.80
C ASP A 354 3.29 2.44 -16.95
N LEU A 355 3.77 3.01 -15.84
CA LEU A 355 4.68 2.36 -14.90
C LEU A 355 4.38 2.80 -13.45
N GLY A 356 4.43 1.86 -12.52
CA GLY A 356 4.44 2.12 -11.08
C GLY A 356 5.87 2.21 -10.54
N VAL A 357 6.12 3.08 -9.56
CA VAL A 357 7.35 3.08 -8.77
C VAL A 357 7.01 2.87 -7.30
N CYS A 358 7.60 1.84 -6.69
CA CYS A 358 7.43 1.51 -5.28
C CYS A 358 8.74 1.71 -4.52
N LEU A 359 8.76 2.71 -3.64
CA LEU A 359 9.90 3.02 -2.77
C LEU A 359 9.78 2.39 -1.37
N HIS A 360 8.77 1.55 -1.17
CA HIS A 360 8.52 0.94 0.13
C HIS A 360 9.65 -0.02 0.47
N THR A 361 10.10 0.03 1.73
CA THR A 361 10.94 -1.01 2.31
C THR A 361 10.31 -1.52 3.59
N SER A 362 10.60 -2.78 3.90
CA SER A 362 10.09 -3.43 5.09
C SER A 362 11.01 -3.16 6.30
N SER A 363 10.44 -2.68 7.41
CA SER A 363 11.21 -2.50 8.66
C SER A 363 11.80 -3.81 9.20
N SER A 364 11.11 -4.93 8.96
CA SER A 364 11.54 -6.28 9.33
C SER A 364 12.27 -7.02 8.20
N GLY A 365 12.14 -6.56 6.96
CA GLY A 365 12.53 -7.28 5.75
C GLY A 365 11.53 -8.37 5.31
N LEU A 366 10.35 -8.46 5.93
CA LEU A 366 9.48 -9.64 5.84
C LEU A 366 8.03 -9.34 5.41
N ASP A 367 7.67 -8.08 5.19
CA ASP A 367 6.34 -7.68 4.70
C ASP A 367 6.37 -7.15 3.26
N LEU A 368 5.22 -7.24 2.60
CA LEU A 368 5.04 -6.86 1.19
C LEU A 368 4.24 -5.56 1.07
N PRO A 369 4.53 -4.74 0.05
CA PRO A 369 3.85 -3.47 -0.14
C PRO A 369 2.48 -3.71 -0.81
N MET A 370 1.39 -3.52 -0.06
CA MET A 370 0.03 -3.64 -0.60
C MET A 370 -0.21 -2.73 -1.83
N LYS A 371 0.47 -1.58 -1.90
CA LYS A 371 0.39 -0.68 -3.06
C LYS A 371 0.81 -1.34 -4.37
N VAL A 372 1.75 -2.30 -4.34
CA VAL A 372 2.17 -3.04 -5.55
C VAL A 372 1.11 -4.06 -5.95
N VAL A 373 0.43 -4.66 -4.96
CA VAL A 373 -0.72 -5.54 -5.19
C VAL A 373 -1.82 -4.78 -5.94
N ASP A 374 -2.14 -3.55 -5.49
CA ASP A 374 -3.10 -2.66 -6.16
C ASP A 374 -2.68 -2.35 -7.62
N MET A 375 -1.39 -2.04 -7.85
CA MET A 375 -0.84 -1.76 -9.17
C MET A 375 -0.97 -2.99 -10.09
N PHE A 376 -0.62 -4.18 -9.62
CA PHE A 376 -0.80 -5.41 -10.40
C PHE A 376 -2.27 -5.72 -10.68
N GLY A 377 -3.18 -5.46 -9.75
CA GLY A 377 -4.62 -5.55 -10.01
C GLY A 377 -5.06 -4.68 -11.19
N CYS A 378 -4.44 -3.52 -11.36
CA CYS A 378 -4.66 -2.62 -12.49
C CYS A 378 -3.87 -2.98 -13.77
N GLY A 379 -3.10 -4.07 -13.77
CA GLY A 379 -2.20 -4.42 -14.88
C GLY A 379 -1.00 -3.48 -15.03
N LEU A 380 -0.68 -2.71 -13.98
CA LEU A 380 0.43 -1.75 -13.98
C LEU A 380 1.71 -2.43 -13.49
N PRO A 381 2.74 -2.59 -14.33
CA PRO A 381 4.03 -3.11 -13.90
C PRO A 381 4.74 -2.13 -13.00
N VAL A 382 5.67 -2.62 -12.18
CA VAL A 382 6.33 -1.79 -11.17
C VAL A 382 7.85 -1.88 -11.22
N CYS A 383 8.52 -0.75 -11.03
CA CYS A 383 9.89 -0.72 -10.52
C CYS A 383 9.81 -0.63 -8.99
N SER A 384 10.38 -1.59 -8.25
CA SER A 384 10.33 -1.63 -6.78
C SER A 384 11.73 -1.65 -6.17
N VAL A 385 11.90 -0.99 -5.03
CA VAL A 385 13.13 -1.12 -4.23
C VAL A 385 13.33 -2.59 -3.84
N SER A 386 14.56 -3.07 -4.00
CA SER A 386 14.95 -4.44 -3.66
C SER A 386 15.13 -4.60 -2.14
N TYR A 387 14.51 -5.64 -1.57
CA TYR A 387 14.72 -6.08 -0.19
C TYR A 387 14.34 -7.55 -0.03
N SER A 388 14.68 -8.16 1.11
CA SER A 388 14.74 -9.63 1.29
C SER A 388 13.55 -10.44 0.78
N CYS A 389 12.30 -10.03 1.03
CA CYS A 389 11.12 -10.81 0.65
C CYS A 389 10.34 -10.25 -0.54
N ILE A 390 10.78 -9.13 -1.16
CA ILE A 390 10.01 -8.47 -2.23
C ILE A 390 9.76 -9.37 -3.45
N GLN A 391 10.68 -10.31 -3.69
CA GLN A 391 10.58 -11.28 -4.78
C GLN A 391 9.41 -12.25 -4.64
N GLU A 392 8.76 -12.34 -3.46
CA GLU A 392 7.49 -13.06 -3.35
C GLU A 392 6.38 -12.39 -4.17
N LEU A 393 6.41 -11.05 -4.29
CA LEU A 393 5.43 -10.26 -5.04
C LEU A 393 5.94 -9.83 -6.42
N VAL A 394 7.11 -9.16 -6.47
CA VAL A 394 7.69 -8.63 -7.71
C VAL A 394 8.66 -9.65 -8.29
N LYS A 395 8.28 -10.27 -9.40
CA LYS A 395 9.10 -11.19 -10.17
C LYS A 395 9.90 -10.39 -11.20
N ASP A 396 11.18 -10.18 -10.89
CA ASP A 396 12.10 -9.39 -11.69
C ASP A 396 12.11 -9.86 -13.16
N GLY A 397 11.93 -8.92 -14.08
CA GLY A 397 11.84 -9.17 -15.53
C GLY A 397 10.51 -9.76 -16.00
N THR A 398 9.57 -10.08 -15.10
CA THR A 398 8.27 -10.67 -15.45
C THR A 398 7.11 -9.69 -15.27
N ASN A 399 6.87 -9.24 -14.03
CA ASN A 399 5.78 -8.31 -13.70
C ASN A 399 6.29 -6.94 -13.23
N GLY A 400 7.60 -6.82 -13.06
CA GLY A 400 8.27 -5.60 -12.64
C GLY A 400 9.78 -5.75 -12.66
N LEU A 401 10.48 -4.71 -12.22
CA LEU A 401 11.92 -4.68 -12.06
C LEU A 401 12.29 -4.30 -10.62
N LEU A 402 13.37 -4.87 -10.11
CA LEU A 402 13.93 -4.52 -8.81
C LEU A 402 15.11 -3.56 -8.98
N PHE A 403 15.21 -2.56 -8.11
CA PHE A 403 16.35 -1.64 -8.09
C PHE A 403 16.84 -1.39 -6.66
N SER A 404 18.12 -1.08 -6.51
CA SER A 404 18.76 -0.76 -5.23
C SER A 404 19.31 0.67 -5.19
N SER A 405 19.36 1.37 -6.33
CA SER A 405 19.94 2.71 -6.45
C SER A 405 19.17 3.63 -7.40
N SER A 406 19.42 4.93 -7.31
CA SER A 406 18.88 5.94 -8.22
C SER A 406 19.38 5.76 -9.65
N SER A 407 20.62 5.28 -9.84
CA SER A 407 21.15 4.97 -11.17
C SER A 407 20.44 3.79 -11.82
N GLU A 408 20.25 2.69 -11.08
CA GLU A 408 19.52 1.52 -11.59
C GLU A 408 18.10 1.90 -11.99
N LEU A 409 17.38 2.65 -11.15
CA LEU A 409 16.04 3.13 -11.49
C LEU A 409 16.07 4.02 -12.76
N ALA A 410 17.05 4.90 -12.91
CA ALA A 410 17.19 5.72 -14.11
C ALA A 410 17.50 4.90 -15.37
N ASP A 411 18.31 3.84 -15.26
CA ASP A 411 18.60 2.90 -16.34
C ASP A 411 17.34 2.12 -16.74
N GLN A 412 16.57 1.65 -15.76
CA GLN A 412 15.29 0.98 -15.98
C GLN A 412 14.27 1.89 -16.67
N LEU A 413 14.15 3.15 -16.25
CA LEU A 413 13.27 4.13 -16.91
C LEU A 413 13.66 4.33 -18.39
N LEU A 414 14.97 4.39 -18.70
CA LEU A 414 15.42 4.49 -20.08
C LEU A 414 15.06 3.22 -20.87
N ILE A 415 15.38 2.04 -20.35
CA ILE A 415 15.09 0.77 -21.04
C ILE A 415 13.59 0.62 -21.32
N LEU A 416 12.75 0.89 -20.32
CA LEU A 416 11.30 0.71 -20.44
C LEU A 416 10.63 1.73 -21.36
N PHE A 417 11.11 2.97 -21.39
CA PHE A 417 10.49 4.04 -22.18
C PHE A 417 11.17 4.33 -23.51
N THR A 418 12.19 3.56 -23.91
CA THR A 418 12.75 3.65 -25.26
C THR A 418 11.67 3.31 -26.28
N GLY A 419 11.46 4.17 -27.28
CA GLY A 419 10.48 3.95 -28.36
C GLY A 419 9.01 4.13 -27.94
N PHE A 420 8.74 4.61 -26.73
CA PHE A 420 7.38 4.82 -26.23
C PHE A 420 6.63 5.89 -27.07
N PRO A 421 5.31 5.73 -27.32
CA PRO A 421 4.42 4.67 -26.83
C PRO A 421 4.31 3.43 -27.72
N GLY A 422 4.86 3.46 -28.94
CA GLY A 422 4.62 2.44 -29.97
C GLY A 422 5.61 1.28 -30.02
N HIS A 423 6.85 1.48 -29.59
CA HIS A 423 7.97 0.55 -29.75
C HIS A 423 8.69 0.25 -28.42
N CYS A 424 7.92 0.09 -27.34
CA CYS A 424 8.43 -0.16 -25.99
C CYS A 424 8.21 -1.62 -25.54
N ASP A 425 8.82 -2.59 -26.23
CA ASP A 425 8.59 -4.03 -26.02
C ASP A 425 8.87 -4.49 -24.59
N ALA A 426 9.94 -3.98 -23.96
CA ALA A 426 10.28 -4.31 -22.58
C ALA A 426 9.16 -3.91 -21.61
N LEU A 427 8.59 -2.71 -21.76
CA LEU A 427 7.46 -2.26 -20.95
C LEU A 427 6.20 -3.07 -21.22
N MET A 428 5.92 -3.40 -22.48
CA MET A 428 4.75 -4.21 -22.85
C MET A 428 4.84 -5.63 -22.29
N SER A 429 6.03 -6.25 -22.31
CA SER A 429 6.28 -7.54 -21.68
C SER A 429 5.99 -7.50 -20.17
N LEU A 430 6.46 -6.46 -19.47
CA LEU A 430 6.16 -6.32 -18.04
C LEU A 430 4.67 -6.06 -17.77
N LYS A 431 4.00 -5.26 -18.63
CA LYS A 431 2.54 -5.04 -18.53
C LYS A 431 1.78 -6.36 -18.65
N SER A 432 2.15 -7.24 -19.58
CA SER A 432 1.55 -8.56 -19.70
C SER A 432 1.74 -9.41 -18.45
N GLY A 433 2.96 -9.46 -17.88
CA GLY A 433 3.20 -10.21 -16.64
C GLY A 433 2.50 -9.61 -15.42
N ALA A 434 2.35 -8.28 -15.35
CA ALA A 434 1.57 -7.60 -14.31
C ALA A 434 0.08 -7.94 -14.42
N MET A 435 -0.49 -7.97 -15.63
CA MET A 435 -1.87 -8.39 -15.88
C MET A 435 -2.11 -9.86 -15.49
N GLU A 436 -1.19 -10.75 -15.83
CA GLU A 436 -1.26 -12.16 -15.41
C GLU A 436 -1.21 -12.28 -13.88
N THR A 437 -0.29 -11.56 -13.24
CA THR A 437 -0.19 -11.54 -11.77
C THR A 437 -1.48 -11.04 -11.14
N GLY A 438 -2.01 -9.90 -11.58
CA GLY A 438 -3.24 -9.31 -11.04
C GLY A 438 -4.52 -10.09 -11.31
N SER A 439 -4.52 -10.97 -12.31
CA SER A 439 -5.64 -11.87 -12.61
C SER A 439 -5.52 -13.25 -11.97
N SER A 440 -4.31 -13.66 -11.56
CA SER A 440 -4.04 -14.99 -10.98
C SER A 440 -4.70 -15.23 -9.62
N GLY A 441 -5.01 -14.18 -8.86
CA GLY A 441 -5.54 -14.29 -7.51
C GLY A 441 -6.46 -13.14 -7.14
N ARG A 442 -7.49 -13.45 -6.35
CA ARG A 442 -8.39 -12.46 -5.74
C ARG A 442 -8.48 -12.73 -4.25
N TRP A 443 -8.67 -11.66 -3.48
CA TRP A 443 -8.74 -11.75 -2.01
C TRP A 443 -9.76 -12.79 -1.54
N ALA A 444 -10.96 -12.80 -2.15
CA ALA A 444 -12.01 -13.73 -1.74
C ALA A 444 -11.57 -15.20 -1.90
N THR A 445 -10.92 -15.56 -3.01
CA THR A 445 -10.43 -16.92 -3.27
C THR A 445 -9.31 -17.29 -2.31
N GLU A 446 -8.29 -16.44 -2.20
CA GLU A 446 -7.15 -16.66 -1.29
C GLU A 446 -7.64 -16.83 0.15
N TRP A 447 -8.59 -16.01 0.58
CA TRP A 447 -9.16 -16.09 1.92
C TRP A 447 -9.94 -17.38 2.16
N GLU A 448 -10.73 -17.82 1.18
CA GLU A 448 -11.48 -19.09 1.23
C GLU A 448 -10.55 -20.29 1.39
N GLU A 449 -9.43 -20.31 0.66
CA GLU A 449 -8.49 -21.44 0.65
C GLU A 449 -7.52 -21.42 1.85
N CYS A 450 -7.13 -20.23 2.31
CA CYS A 450 -6.12 -20.08 3.35
C CYS A 450 -6.70 -19.79 4.72
N ALA A 451 -7.48 -18.72 4.87
CA ALA A 451 -7.92 -18.21 6.16
C ALA A 451 -9.13 -18.97 6.72
N LYS A 452 -10.13 -19.27 5.89
CA LYS A 452 -11.35 -19.93 6.34
C LYS A 452 -11.09 -21.29 7.01
N PRO A 453 -10.27 -22.20 6.46
CA PRO A 453 -10.02 -23.49 7.10
C PRO A 453 -9.34 -23.34 8.47
N LEU A 454 -8.39 -22.40 8.59
CA LEU A 454 -7.74 -22.10 9.87
C LEU A 454 -8.78 -21.60 10.89
N ILE A 455 -9.63 -20.65 10.49
CA ILE A 455 -10.67 -20.08 11.36
C ILE A 455 -11.65 -21.16 11.83
N THR A 456 -12.13 -22.01 10.91
CA THR A 456 -13.04 -23.11 11.25
C THR A 456 -12.38 -24.08 12.24
N GLN A 457 -11.12 -24.44 12.02
CA GLN A 457 -10.37 -25.35 12.89
C GLN A 457 -10.18 -24.79 14.31
N VAL A 458 -9.79 -23.52 14.44
CA VAL A 458 -9.52 -22.94 15.77
C VAL A 458 -10.80 -22.71 16.57
N VAL A 459 -11.92 -22.43 15.89
CA VAL A 459 -13.23 -22.28 16.53
C VAL A 459 -13.76 -23.63 17.01
N SER A 460 -13.61 -24.70 16.23
CA SER A 460 -14.04 -26.05 16.66
C SER A 460 -13.25 -26.53 17.87
N GLN A 461 -11.92 -26.35 17.88
CA GLN A 461 -11.04 -26.76 18.98
C GLN A 461 -11.42 -26.15 20.34
N ILE A 462 -12.01 -24.96 20.35
CA ILE A 462 -12.40 -24.27 21.58
C ILE A 462 -13.81 -24.65 22.02
N THR A 463 -14.66 -25.07 21.09
CA THR A 463 -16.01 -25.56 21.42
C THR A 463 -15.92 -26.92 22.14
N ASP A 464 -14.87 -27.70 21.85
CA ASP A 464 -14.62 -29.02 22.45
C ASP A 464 -13.93 -28.95 23.84
N LEU A 465 -13.56 -27.75 24.33
CA LEU A 465 -12.89 -27.48 25.62
C LEU A 465 -13.85 -26.84 26.65
#